data_AF-A0A840J000-F1
#
_entry.id   AF-A0A840J000-F1
#
_cell.length_a   1.000
_cell.length_b   1.000
_cell.length_c   1.000
_cell.angle_alpha   90.00
_cell.angle_beta   90.00
_cell.angle_gamma   90.00
#
_symmetry.space_group_name_H-M   'P 1'
#
loop_
_entity.id
_entity.type
_entity.pdbx_description
1 polymer ?
#
loop_
_entity_poly.entity_id
_entity_poly.type
_entity_poly.pdbx_seq_one_letter_code
_entity_poly.pdbx_strand_id
1 'polypeptide(L)'
;MYADHLLLPWTRELLAQIPDVRLFDVHTHLGLHDPSGFRATEAELLAALSLVDARAVMFPLAEPGGYREANDAVLAAADAEPRLVPFARLSPQDAVAEGRRCVRAGAAGFKLHPASDGFSPFDDRLEPLYAFAERERLPVLVHTGPGTPPLGKRLLDLLTRFPQLRMVLAHAALTDLEWLADRAAEFPTLMFDTSWWSASDLVALCTRVPPGQILLASDLPYSTPVWAVHATLRCGGYAGLGPGQLAGVAGGQCARLVAKEQLLDLGPAPGPSGQQPWLERVHTYLAAAVEATKRGDGPGQTLELARNACELPDTHPLRSTADSVATLLDRYESYAPRHTTGNQYAPGWDLLAAAALLARTPGPPLPTRSTMD
;
A
#
# COMPACT_ATOMS: atom_id res chain seq x y z
N MET A 1 11.81 7.42 -12.18
CA MET A 1 10.65 8.16 -11.66
C MET A 1 10.76 8.30 -10.16
N TYR A 2 10.80 7.17 -9.46
CA TYR A 2 10.95 7.10 -8.02
C TYR A 2 12.40 7.33 -7.60
N ALA A 3 12.57 8.03 -6.50
CA ALA A 3 13.85 8.31 -5.88
C ALA A 3 14.15 7.31 -4.75
N ASP A 4 13.79 6.04 -4.94
CA ASP A 4 13.88 4.97 -3.93
C ASP A 4 15.25 4.92 -3.23
N HIS A 5 16.33 5.02 -3.99
CA HIS A 5 17.71 5.04 -3.47
C HIS A 5 17.96 6.19 -2.46
N LEU A 6 17.27 7.31 -2.62
CA LEU A 6 17.31 8.46 -1.70
C LEU A 6 16.37 8.28 -0.50
N LEU A 7 15.46 7.31 -0.49
CA LEU A 7 14.60 7.00 0.65
C LEU A 7 15.15 5.85 1.51
N LEU A 8 15.99 4.99 0.94
CA LEU A 8 16.55 3.80 1.59
C LEU A 8 17.13 4.04 3.00
N PRO A 9 17.84 5.14 3.31
CA PRO A 9 18.34 5.38 4.67
C PRO A 9 17.22 5.32 5.73
N TRP A 10 16.07 5.96 5.47
CA TRP A 10 14.94 5.92 6.40
C TRP A 10 14.30 4.54 6.48
N THR A 11 14.18 3.84 5.35
CA THR A 11 13.62 2.48 5.32
C THR A 11 14.48 1.50 6.12
N ARG A 12 15.81 1.62 6.03
CA ARG A 12 16.75 0.74 6.76
C ARG A 12 16.66 0.91 8.28
N GLU A 13 16.54 2.13 8.78
CA GLU A 13 16.39 2.39 10.23
C GLU A 13 15.11 1.76 10.80
N LEU A 14 14.02 1.75 10.02
CA LEU A 14 12.77 1.08 10.40
C LEU A 14 12.92 -0.45 10.40
N LEU A 15 13.54 -1.01 9.35
CA LEU A 15 13.78 -2.45 9.25
C LEU A 15 14.73 -2.96 10.34
N ALA A 16 15.70 -2.15 10.77
CA ALA A 16 16.61 -2.49 11.86
C ALA A 16 15.88 -2.76 13.21
N GLN A 17 14.65 -2.27 13.37
CA GLN A 17 13.83 -2.55 14.56
C GLN A 17 13.12 -3.91 14.52
N ILE A 18 13.15 -4.60 13.37
CA ILE A 18 12.39 -5.83 13.12
C ILE A 18 13.34 -6.90 12.58
N PRO A 19 14.10 -7.58 13.47
CA PRO A 19 15.05 -8.60 13.04
C PRO A 19 14.32 -9.73 12.28
N ASP A 20 14.98 -10.25 11.24
CA ASP A 20 14.51 -11.36 10.40
C ASP A 20 13.15 -11.14 9.70
N VAL A 21 12.75 -9.88 9.52
CA VAL A 21 11.51 -9.56 8.80
C VAL A 21 11.57 -10.09 7.36
N ARG A 22 10.48 -10.75 6.95
CA ARG A 22 10.29 -11.21 5.57
C ARG A 22 9.20 -10.36 4.93
N LEU A 23 9.61 -9.46 4.04
CA LEU A 23 8.71 -8.51 3.41
C LEU A 23 7.87 -9.20 2.32
N PHE A 24 6.58 -8.91 2.33
CA PHE A 24 5.65 -9.46 1.34
C PHE A 24 4.59 -8.42 0.97
N ASP A 25 4.77 -7.82 -0.19
CA ASP A 25 3.86 -6.84 -0.78
C ASP A 25 2.62 -7.55 -1.36
N VAL A 26 1.42 -7.24 -0.86
CA VAL A 26 0.18 -7.91 -1.32
C VAL A 26 -0.44 -7.28 -2.58
N HIS A 27 0.10 -6.16 -3.09
CA HIS A 27 -0.53 -5.40 -4.16
C HIS A 27 0.52 -4.85 -5.13
N THR A 28 0.74 -5.57 -6.23
CA THR A 28 1.54 -5.07 -7.35
C THR A 28 0.89 -5.47 -8.66
N HIS A 29 1.25 -4.80 -9.75
CA HIS A 29 0.71 -5.11 -11.06
C HIS A 29 1.79 -5.43 -12.09
N LEU A 30 1.37 -6.14 -13.14
CA LEU A 30 2.08 -6.28 -14.41
C LEU A 30 1.16 -5.86 -15.56
N GLY A 31 1.71 -5.24 -16.59
CA GLY A 31 0.95 -4.90 -17.79
C GLY A 31 1.49 -3.67 -18.50
N LEU A 32 1.11 -3.50 -19.77
CA LEU A 32 1.65 -2.47 -20.65
C LEU A 32 0.58 -1.61 -21.33
N HIS A 33 -0.70 -1.99 -21.21
CA HIS A 33 -1.81 -1.38 -21.97
C HIS A 33 -2.80 -0.63 -21.09
N ASP A 34 -2.43 -0.29 -19.85
CA ASP A 34 -3.33 0.41 -18.94
C ASP A 34 -3.76 1.77 -19.54
N PRO A 35 -5.07 2.05 -19.64
CA PRO A 35 -5.57 3.31 -20.20
C PRO A 35 -5.10 4.56 -19.47
N SER A 36 -4.68 4.45 -18.20
CA SER A 36 -4.11 5.57 -17.43
C SER A 36 -2.66 5.91 -17.82
N GLY A 37 -2.04 5.13 -18.71
CA GLY A 37 -0.68 5.33 -19.19
C GLY A 37 0.40 4.72 -18.29
N PHE A 38 0.02 4.14 -17.16
CA PHE A 38 0.93 3.40 -16.29
C PHE A 38 1.31 2.04 -16.90
N ARG A 39 2.53 1.59 -16.62
CA ARG A 39 3.09 0.34 -17.11
C ARG A 39 3.96 -0.28 -16.03
N ALA A 40 3.98 -1.61 -16.00
CA ALA A 40 4.86 -2.37 -15.12
C ALA A 40 5.31 -3.63 -15.84
N THR A 41 6.61 -3.73 -16.08
CA THR A 41 7.24 -4.98 -16.53
C THR A 41 7.66 -5.83 -15.34
N GLU A 42 7.82 -7.13 -15.56
CA GLU A 42 8.37 -8.06 -14.57
C GLU A 42 9.75 -7.61 -14.08
N ALA A 43 10.61 -7.16 -15.00
CA ALA A 43 11.96 -6.68 -14.68
C ALA A 43 11.94 -5.45 -13.76
N GLU A 44 11.03 -4.50 -14.00
CA GLU A 44 10.87 -3.31 -13.15
C GLU A 44 10.35 -3.68 -11.76
N LEU A 45 9.35 -4.57 -11.68
CA LEU A 45 8.85 -5.08 -10.40
C LEU A 45 9.96 -5.77 -9.60
N LEU A 46 10.72 -6.68 -10.23
CA LEU A 46 11.80 -7.41 -9.56
C LEU A 46 12.95 -6.50 -9.14
N ALA A 47 13.29 -5.50 -9.96
CA ALA A 47 14.28 -4.49 -9.58
C ALA A 47 13.84 -3.71 -8.33
N ALA A 48 12.57 -3.30 -8.28
CA ALA A 48 12.02 -2.58 -7.13
C ALA A 48 11.96 -3.45 -5.86
N LEU A 49 11.53 -4.71 -5.97
CA LEU A 49 11.49 -5.65 -4.85
C LEU A 49 12.89 -5.96 -4.30
N SER A 50 13.90 -6.02 -5.17
CA SER A 50 15.29 -6.32 -4.78
C SER A 50 15.93 -5.22 -3.93
N LEU A 51 15.41 -3.99 -3.96
CA LEU A 51 15.91 -2.89 -3.12
C LEU A 51 15.62 -3.11 -1.63
N VAL A 52 14.63 -3.93 -1.29
CA VAL A 52 14.21 -4.24 0.08
C VAL A 52 14.16 -5.74 0.38
N ASP A 53 14.57 -6.60 -0.57
CA ASP A 53 14.48 -8.06 -0.46
C ASP A 53 13.05 -8.55 -0.13
N ALA A 54 12.09 -8.13 -0.96
CA ALA A 54 10.68 -8.46 -0.79
C ALA A 54 10.17 -9.52 -1.80
N ARG A 55 9.08 -10.19 -1.40
CA ARG A 55 8.20 -10.96 -2.28
C ARG A 55 6.95 -10.14 -2.61
N ALA A 56 6.22 -10.52 -3.66
CA ALA A 56 5.00 -9.80 -4.03
C ALA A 56 3.89 -10.70 -4.55
N VAL A 57 2.65 -10.31 -4.26
CA VAL A 57 1.48 -10.70 -5.04
C VAL A 57 1.39 -9.78 -6.24
N MET A 58 1.15 -10.35 -7.42
CA MET A 58 1.01 -9.61 -8.67
C MET A 58 -0.22 -10.04 -9.45
N PHE A 59 -0.81 -9.10 -10.18
CA PHE A 59 -1.96 -9.30 -11.05
C PHE A 59 -1.95 -8.32 -12.22
N PRO A 60 -2.77 -8.52 -13.27
CA PRO A 60 -2.79 -7.60 -14.39
C PRO A 60 -3.22 -6.17 -14.04
N LEU A 61 -2.56 -5.18 -14.66
CA LEU A 61 -3.10 -3.83 -14.88
C LEU A 61 -4.40 -3.88 -15.69
N ALA A 62 -5.08 -2.74 -15.87
CA ALA A 62 -6.32 -2.73 -16.63
C ALA A 62 -6.06 -3.11 -18.09
N GLU A 63 -6.78 -4.10 -18.59
CA GLU A 63 -6.62 -4.64 -19.94
C GLU A 63 -7.97 -4.55 -20.66
N PRO A 64 -8.20 -3.51 -21.49
CA PRO A 64 -9.49 -3.30 -22.16
C PRO A 64 -9.95 -4.49 -23.04
N GLY A 65 -9.02 -5.32 -23.50
CA GLY A 65 -9.31 -6.54 -24.26
C GLY A 65 -9.76 -7.74 -23.40
N GLY A 66 -9.77 -7.61 -22.07
CA GLY A 66 -10.07 -8.67 -21.13
C GLY A 66 -8.82 -9.31 -20.52
N TYR A 67 -9.03 -10.12 -19.48
CA TYR A 67 -7.95 -10.53 -18.58
C TYR A 67 -7.35 -11.91 -18.83
N ARG A 68 -7.89 -12.72 -19.74
CA ARG A 68 -7.41 -14.11 -19.90
C ARG A 68 -5.93 -14.18 -20.26
N GLU A 69 -5.53 -13.52 -21.35
CA GLU A 69 -4.14 -13.52 -21.81
C GLU A 69 -3.20 -12.84 -20.81
N ALA A 70 -3.67 -11.76 -20.17
CA ALA A 70 -2.90 -11.07 -19.15
C ALA A 70 -2.72 -11.91 -17.87
N ASN A 71 -3.75 -12.66 -17.46
CA ASN A 71 -3.64 -13.63 -16.37
C ASN A 71 -2.67 -14.76 -16.74
N ASP A 72 -2.66 -15.24 -17.99
CA ASP A 72 -1.71 -16.26 -18.44
C ASP A 72 -0.26 -15.74 -18.39
N ALA A 73 -0.02 -14.47 -18.74
CA ALA A 73 1.29 -13.84 -18.62
C ALA A 73 1.74 -13.74 -17.15
N VAL A 74 0.85 -13.33 -16.24
CA VAL A 74 1.13 -13.28 -14.80
C VAL A 74 1.42 -14.67 -14.23
N LEU A 75 0.66 -15.69 -14.64
CA LEU A 75 0.91 -17.07 -14.21
C LEU A 75 2.28 -17.58 -14.70
N ALA A 76 2.65 -17.28 -15.94
CA ALA A 76 3.96 -17.66 -16.49
C ALA A 76 5.13 -16.96 -15.77
N ALA A 77 4.99 -15.67 -15.44
CA ALA A 77 6.00 -14.94 -14.67
C ALA A 77 6.21 -15.54 -13.27
N ALA A 78 5.13 -15.97 -12.60
CA ALA A 78 5.22 -16.61 -11.30
C ALA A 78 5.88 -17.99 -11.32
N ASP A 79 5.70 -18.75 -12.42
CA ASP A 79 6.37 -20.05 -12.60
C ASP A 79 7.88 -19.89 -12.76
N ALA A 80 8.33 -18.79 -13.36
CA ALA A 80 9.73 -18.47 -13.57
C ALA A 80 10.43 -17.84 -12.34
N GLU A 81 9.69 -17.16 -11.46
CA GLU A 81 10.25 -16.38 -10.35
C GLU A 81 9.52 -16.64 -9.02
N PRO A 82 10.12 -17.41 -8.08
CA PRO A 82 9.50 -17.80 -6.81
C PRO A 82 9.13 -16.65 -5.85
N ARG A 83 9.70 -15.46 -6.04
CA ARG A 83 9.33 -14.27 -5.26
C ARG A 83 7.95 -13.73 -5.63
N LEU A 84 7.42 -14.09 -6.79
CA LEU A 84 6.16 -13.58 -7.30
C LEU A 84 5.02 -14.59 -7.11
N VAL A 85 3.87 -14.10 -6.65
CA VAL A 85 2.67 -14.91 -6.41
C VAL A 85 1.51 -14.40 -7.27
N PRO A 86 0.94 -15.22 -8.16
CA PRO A 86 -0.03 -14.75 -9.13
C PRO A 86 -1.42 -14.69 -8.53
N PHE A 87 -2.09 -13.54 -8.61
CA PHE A 87 -3.54 -13.45 -8.47
C PHE A 87 -4.16 -13.25 -9.85
N ALA A 88 -5.36 -13.79 -10.04
CA ALA A 88 -6.11 -13.57 -11.28
C ALA A 88 -7.00 -12.34 -11.16
N ARG A 89 -6.88 -11.39 -12.09
CA ARG A 89 -7.83 -10.28 -12.22
C ARG A 89 -9.06 -10.75 -12.98
N LEU A 90 -10.24 -10.46 -12.43
CA LEU A 90 -11.51 -11.00 -12.92
C LEU A 90 -12.54 -9.89 -13.13
N SER A 91 -13.42 -10.10 -14.11
CA SER A 91 -14.65 -9.32 -14.30
C SER A 91 -15.89 -10.20 -14.05
N PRO A 92 -17.06 -9.62 -13.73
CA PRO A 92 -18.24 -10.39 -13.36
C PRO A 92 -18.76 -11.36 -14.43
N GLN A 93 -18.49 -11.10 -15.72
CA GLN A 93 -19.08 -11.86 -16.82
C GLN A 93 -18.76 -13.36 -16.76
N ASP A 94 -17.53 -13.74 -16.40
CA ASP A 94 -17.07 -15.14 -16.33
C ASP A 94 -16.22 -15.43 -15.07
N ALA A 95 -16.38 -14.60 -14.03
CA ALA A 95 -15.53 -14.56 -12.84
C ALA A 95 -15.20 -15.94 -12.26
N VAL A 96 -16.21 -16.77 -12.00
CA VAL A 96 -15.99 -18.09 -11.35
C VAL A 96 -15.36 -19.11 -12.30
N ALA A 97 -15.69 -19.08 -13.59
CA ALA A 97 -15.16 -20.03 -14.57
C ALA A 97 -13.67 -19.75 -14.82
N GLU A 98 -13.33 -18.49 -15.05
CA GLU A 98 -11.95 -18.05 -15.21
C GLU A 98 -11.15 -18.19 -13.92
N GLY A 99 -11.72 -17.80 -12.77
CA GLY A 99 -11.07 -17.97 -11.47
C GLY A 99 -10.70 -19.43 -11.19
N ARG A 100 -11.59 -20.38 -11.50
CA ARG A 100 -11.29 -21.82 -11.39
C ARG A 100 -10.19 -22.28 -12.36
N ARG A 101 -10.11 -21.71 -13.56
CA ARG A 101 -9.03 -22.02 -14.50
C ARG A 101 -7.70 -21.53 -13.97
N CYS A 102 -7.61 -20.26 -13.57
CA CYS A 102 -6.39 -19.66 -13.07
C CYS A 102 -5.90 -20.35 -11.79
N VAL A 103 -6.79 -20.73 -10.87
CA VAL A 103 -6.41 -21.50 -9.66
C VAL A 103 -5.79 -22.85 -10.02
N ARG A 104 -6.33 -23.57 -11.02
CA ARG A 104 -5.71 -24.82 -11.51
C ARG A 104 -4.34 -24.60 -12.13
N ALA A 105 -4.09 -23.40 -12.65
CA ALA A 105 -2.81 -23.00 -13.23
C ALA A 105 -1.85 -22.36 -12.23
N GLY A 106 -2.22 -22.24 -10.94
CA GLY A 106 -1.33 -21.74 -9.88
C GLY A 106 -1.73 -20.41 -9.25
N ALA A 107 -2.84 -19.78 -9.66
CA ALA A 107 -3.30 -18.54 -9.01
C ALA A 107 -3.62 -18.77 -7.53
N ALA A 108 -3.05 -17.91 -6.67
CA ALA A 108 -3.20 -17.98 -5.22
C ALA A 108 -4.33 -17.10 -4.68
N GLY A 109 -5.02 -16.35 -5.54
CA GLY A 109 -6.08 -15.41 -5.15
C GLY A 109 -6.66 -14.66 -6.34
N PHE A 110 -7.52 -13.68 -6.05
CA PHE A 110 -8.25 -12.90 -7.05
C PHE A 110 -8.11 -11.40 -6.83
N LYS A 111 -8.11 -10.62 -7.91
CA LYS A 111 -8.24 -9.16 -7.92
C LYS A 111 -9.55 -8.77 -8.60
N LEU A 112 -10.31 -7.90 -7.95
CA LEU A 112 -11.47 -7.22 -8.52
C LEU A 112 -11.21 -5.72 -8.56
N HIS A 113 -11.50 -5.07 -9.68
CA HIS A 113 -11.33 -3.63 -9.82
C HIS A 113 -12.62 -2.94 -10.30
N PRO A 114 -13.63 -2.77 -9.42
CA PRO A 114 -14.93 -2.18 -9.76
C PRO A 114 -14.88 -0.88 -10.57
N ALA A 115 -13.99 0.05 -10.21
CA ALA A 115 -13.92 1.39 -10.80
C ALA A 115 -13.46 1.38 -12.27
N SER A 116 -12.30 0.80 -12.57
CA SER A 116 -11.78 0.71 -13.94
C SER A 116 -12.59 -0.21 -14.84
N ASP A 117 -13.17 -1.27 -14.27
CA ASP A 117 -13.83 -2.33 -15.04
C ASP A 117 -15.35 -2.12 -15.13
N GLY A 118 -15.87 -1.06 -14.51
CA GLY A 118 -17.26 -0.61 -14.66
C GLY A 118 -18.31 -1.53 -14.06
N PHE A 119 -18.08 -2.07 -12.86
CA PHE A 119 -19.02 -2.95 -12.17
C PHE A 119 -19.14 -2.66 -10.68
N SER A 120 -20.17 -3.20 -10.02
CA SER A 120 -20.30 -3.15 -8.55
C SER A 120 -19.62 -4.35 -7.91
N PRO A 121 -18.84 -4.21 -6.82
CA PRO A 121 -18.30 -5.38 -6.09
C PRO A 121 -19.41 -6.27 -5.50
N PHE A 122 -20.65 -5.78 -5.51
CA PHE A 122 -21.84 -6.48 -5.05
C PHE A 122 -22.74 -6.95 -6.21
N ASP A 123 -22.20 -7.07 -7.43
CA ASP A 123 -22.89 -7.67 -8.56
C ASP A 123 -23.19 -9.14 -8.25
N ASP A 124 -24.43 -9.58 -8.42
CA ASP A 124 -24.86 -10.95 -8.09
C ASP A 124 -24.07 -12.02 -8.88
N ARG A 125 -23.52 -11.66 -10.05
CA ARG A 125 -22.65 -12.56 -10.83
C ARG A 125 -21.32 -12.87 -10.14
N LEU A 126 -20.91 -12.07 -9.14
CA LEU A 126 -19.72 -12.33 -8.32
C LEU A 126 -20.01 -13.28 -7.15
N GLU A 127 -21.27 -13.54 -6.81
CA GLU A 127 -21.63 -14.41 -5.69
C GLU A 127 -21.04 -15.83 -5.81
N PRO A 128 -21.08 -16.50 -6.99
CA PRO A 128 -20.41 -17.79 -7.18
C PRO A 128 -18.88 -17.72 -7.02
N LEU A 129 -18.25 -16.57 -7.33
CA LEU A 129 -16.82 -16.35 -7.09
C LEU A 129 -16.55 -16.24 -5.59
N TYR A 130 -17.34 -15.48 -4.83
CA TYR A 130 -17.16 -15.34 -3.38
C TYR A 130 -17.35 -16.67 -2.66
N ALA A 131 -18.39 -17.43 -3.00
CA ALA A 131 -18.60 -18.77 -2.46
C ALA A 131 -17.44 -19.73 -2.80
N PHE A 132 -16.89 -19.61 -4.01
CA PHE A 132 -15.71 -20.38 -4.41
C PHE A 132 -14.46 -19.97 -3.60
N ALA A 133 -14.18 -18.68 -3.51
CA ALA A 133 -13.02 -18.14 -2.81
C ALA A 133 -13.07 -18.50 -1.32
N GLU A 134 -14.22 -18.37 -0.67
CA GLU A 134 -14.43 -18.77 0.72
C GLU A 134 -14.12 -20.26 0.94
N ARG A 135 -14.74 -21.15 0.15
CA ARG A 135 -14.55 -22.61 0.29
C ARG A 135 -13.08 -23.01 0.13
N GLU A 136 -12.39 -22.42 -0.84
CA GLU A 136 -10.99 -22.74 -1.13
C GLU A 136 -9.98 -21.91 -0.31
N ARG A 137 -10.46 -21.05 0.60
CA ARG A 137 -9.66 -20.11 1.41
C ARG A 137 -8.77 -19.19 0.57
N LEU A 138 -9.24 -18.80 -0.62
CA LEU A 138 -8.55 -17.91 -1.52
C LEU A 138 -8.89 -16.44 -1.18
N PRO A 139 -7.90 -15.54 -1.08
CA PRO A 139 -8.14 -14.12 -0.92
C PRO A 139 -8.77 -13.48 -2.16
N VAL A 140 -9.64 -12.51 -1.93
CA VAL A 140 -10.16 -11.59 -2.94
C VAL A 140 -9.73 -10.17 -2.56
N LEU A 141 -8.81 -9.59 -3.34
CA LEU A 141 -8.41 -8.19 -3.22
C LEU A 141 -9.35 -7.33 -4.06
N VAL A 142 -10.01 -6.37 -3.42
CA VAL A 142 -10.99 -5.48 -4.05
C VAL A 142 -10.46 -4.06 -4.05
N HIS A 143 -10.44 -3.42 -5.22
CA HIS A 143 -10.15 -1.99 -5.31
C HIS A 143 -11.19 -1.17 -4.56
N THR A 144 -10.71 -0.30 -3.66
CA THR A 144 -11.52 0.63 -2.86
C THR A 144 -10.96 2.05 -2.89
N GLY A 145 -10.14 2.34 -3.92
CA GLY A 145 -9.52 3.63 -4.15
C GLY A 145 -10.42 4.60 -4.92
N PRO A 146 -9.85 5.70 -5.44
CA PRO A 146 -10.57 6.69 -6.26
C PRO A 146 -11.40 6.04 -7.37
N GLY A 147 -12.59 6.60 -7.61
CA GLY A 147 -13.56 6.09 -8.59
C GLY A 147 -14.45 4.97 -8.05
N THR A 148 -14.24 4.49 -6.83
CA THR A 148 -15.12 3.50 -6.18
C THR A 148 -16.15 4.22 -5.30
N PRO A 149 -17.47 4.04 -5.54
CA PRO A 149 -18.48 4.52 -4.61
C PRO A 149 -18.32 3.87 -3.22
N PRO A 150 -18.74 4.54 -2.13
CA PRO A 150 -18.69 3.95 -0.79
C PRO A 150 -19.36 2.58 -0.74
N LEU A 151 -18.66 1.61 -0.15
CA LEU A 151 -19.15 0.24 0.02
C LEU A 151 -20.27 0.18 1.08
N GLY A 152 -20.04 0.88 2.19
CA GLY A 152 -20.95 1.00 3.33
C GLY A 152 -21.47 -0.33 3.85
N LYS A 153 -22.73 -0.32 4.33
CA LYS A 153 -23.39 -1.49 4.94
C LYS A 153 -23.41 -2.73 4.03
N ARG A 154 -23.43 -2.55 2.70
CA ARG A 154 -23.48 -3.69 1.76
C ARG A 154 -22.26 -4.60 1.87
N LEU A 155 -21.10 -4.06 2.24
CA LEU A 155 -19.93 -4.86 2.55
C LEU A 155 -20.15 -5.72 3.79
N LEU A 156 -20.69 -5.14 4.87
CA LEU A 156 -20.98 -5.90 6.09
C LEU A 156 -22.00 -7.02 5.83
N ASP A 157 -23.02 -6.75 5.01
CA ASP A 157 -24.00 -7.76 4.58
C ASP A 157 -23.35 -8.87 3.74
N LEU A 158 -22.35 -8.55 2.91
CA LEU A 158 -21.56 -9.54 2.16
C LEU A 158 -20.71 -10.40 3.10
N LEU A 159 -19.96 -9.77 4.02
CA LEU A 159 -19.11 -10.48 4.98
C LEU A 159 -19.92 -11.33 5.96
N THR A 160 -21.16 -10.94 6.27
CA THR A 160 -22.07 -11.75 7.08
C THR A 160 -22.56 -12.99 6.32
N ARG A 161 -22.78 -12.87 5.01
CA ARG A 161 -23.17 -14.00 4.13
C ARG A 161 -21.99 -14.96 3.88
N PHE A 162 -20.78 -14.43 3.78
CA PHE A 162 -19.54 -15.19 3.57
C PHE A 162 -18.55 -14.95 4.73
N PRO A 163 -18.83 -15.46 5.94
CA PRO A 163 -18.08 -15.15 7.16
C PRO A 163 -16.65 -15.70 7.19
N GLN A 164 -16.26 -16.55 6.23
CA GLN A 164 -14.91 -17.09 6.09
C GLN A 164 -14.20 -16.55 4.85
N LEU A 165 -14.85 -15.68 4.07
CA LEU A 165 -14.24 -15.04 2.91
C LEU A 165 -13.08 -14.15 3.36
N ARG A 166 -11.90 -14.41 2.80
CA ARG A 166 -10.70 -13.59 2.99
C ARG A 166 -10.76 -12.43 2.01
N MET A 167 -11.25 -11.28 2.48
CA MET A 167 -11.39 -10.09 1.65
C MET A 167 -10.33 -9.07 2.02
N VAL A 168 -9.58 -8.59 1.03
CA VAL A 168 -8.59 -7.52 1.19
C VAL A 168 -9.15 -6.26 0.52
N LEU A 169 -9.30 -5.18 1.27
CA LEU A 169 -9.69 -3.87 0.74
C LEU A 169 -8.44 -3.05 0.46
N ALA A 170 -8.33 -2.54 -0.76
CA ALA A 170 -7.16 -1.77 -1.18
C ALA A 170 -7.12 -0.36 -0.58
N HIS A 171 -5.92 0.22 -0.49
CA HIS A 171 -5.73 1.64 -0.15
C HIS A 171 -6.35 2.01 1.21
N ALA A 172 -6.19 1.16 2.22
CA ALA A 172 -6.79 1.31 3.54
C ALA A 172 -8.33 1.48 3.54
N ALA A 173 -9.03 1.03 2.49
CA ALA A 173 -10.46 1.27 2.25
C ALA A 173 -10.89 2.75 2.13
N LEU A 174 -9.93 3.70 2.10
CA LEU A 174 -10.13 5.15 2.00
C LEU A 174 -11.40 5.65 2.71
N THR A 175 -12.41 6.04 1.94
CA THR A 175 -13.64 6.68 2.44
C THR A 175 -14.47 5.77 3.34
N ASP A 176 -14.34 4.45 3.21
CA ASP A 176 -15.03 3.47 4.05
C ASP A 176 -14.25 3.13 5.33
N LEU A 177 -12.98 3.54 5.46
CA LEU A 177 -12.16 3.24 6.63
C LEU A 177 -12.84 3.65 7.93
N GLU A 178 -13.41 4.86 7.98
CA GLU A 178 -14.09 5.39 9.16
C GLU A 178 -15.27 4.51 9.60
N TRP A 179 -16.00 3.93 8.64
CA TRP A 179 -17.12 3.05 8.92
C TRP A 179 -16.67 1.64 9.32
N LEU A 180 -15.57 1.17 8.74
CA LEU A 180 -15.14 -0.21 8.85
C LEU A 180 -14.17 -0.45 10.01
N ALA A 181 -13.36 0.54 10.38
CA ALA A 181 -12.28 0.36 11.34
C ALA A 181 -12.79 -0.17 12.69
N ASP A 182 -13.86 0.42 13.22
CA ASP A 182 -14.43 0.04 14.53
C ASP A 182 -15.23 -1.28 14.48
N ARG A 183 -15.43 -1.84 13.28
CA ARG A 183 -16.15 -3.09 13.02
C ARG A 183 -15.20 -4.20 12.53
N ALA A 184 -13.96 -3.86 12.19
CA ALA A 184 -13.01 -4.76 11.56
C ALA A 184 -12.80 -6.04 12.39
N ALA A 185 -12.71 -5.91 13.71
CA ALA A 185 -12.49 -7.02 14.64
C ALA A 185 -13.62 -8.08 14.61
N GLU A 186 -14.82 -7.74 14.13
CA GLU A 186 -15.93 -8.70 13.99
C GLU A 186 -15.82 -9.57 12.76
N PHE A 187 -14.97 -9.17 11.81
CA PHE A 187 -14.72 -9.89 10.58
C PHE A 187 -13.21 -10.20 10.49
N PRO A 188 -12.69 -11.20 11.22
CA PRO A 188 -11.25 -11.49 11.27
C PRO A 188 -10.61 -11.84 9.91
N THR A 189 -11.42 -12.12 8.89
CA THR A 189 -10.99 -12.39 7.52
C THR A 189 -11.05 -11.17 6.60
N LEU A 190 -11.56 -10.02 7.09
CA LEU A 190 -11.44 -8.73 6.44
C LEU A 190 -10.04 -8.17 6.68
N MET A 191 -9.39 -7.69 5.64
CA MET A 191 -8.04 -7.13 5.69
C MET A 191 -7.99 -5.83 4.88
N PHE A 192 -6.97 -5.03 5.15
CA PHE A 192 -6.75 -3.73 4.54
C PHE A 192 -5.30 -3.69 4.07
N ASP A 193 -5.10 -3.34 2.81
CA ASP A 193 -3.75 -3.10 2.32
C ASP A 193 -3.34 -1.64 2.56
N THR A 194 -2.03 -1.38 2.64
CA THR A 194 -1.47 -0.06 2.96
C THR A 194 -1.06 0.75 1.73
N SER A 195 -1.52 0.35 0.55
CA SER A 195 -1.05 0.96 -0.70
C SER A 195 -1.39 2.44 -0.79
N TRP A 196 -0.49 3.16 -1.47
CA TRP A 196 -0.41 4.61 -1.65
C TRP A 196 -1.73 5.39 -1.47
N TRP A 197 -1.77 6.26 -0.46
CA TRP A 197 -2.64 7.43 -0.51
C TRP A 197 -2.10 8.58 0.34
N SER A 198 -2.43 8.58 1.64
CA SER A 198 -2.02 9.61 2.58
C SER A 198 -1.48 9.00 3.88
N ALA A 199 -0.58 9.73 4.53
CA ALA A 199 -0.09 9.36 5.85
C ALA A 199 -1.22 9.28 6.89
N SER A 200 -2.24 10.13 6.75
CA SER A 200 -3.36 10.21 7.69
C SER A 200 -4.23 8.96 7.65
N ASP A 201 -4.50 8.41 6.47
CA ASP A 201 -5.27 7.16 6.33
C ASP A 201 -4.50 5.98 6.91
N LEU A 202 -3.18 5.89 6.68
CA LEU A 202 -2.36 4.83 7.25
C LEU A 202 -2.25 4.92 8.77
N VAL A 203 -2.15 6.12 9.33
CA VAL A 203 -2.20 6.32 10.79
C VAL A 203 -3.57 5.94 11.36
N ALA A 204 -4.66 6.36 10.71
CA ALA A 204 -6.01 5.98 11.13
C ALA A 204 -6.20 4.46 11.08
N LEU A 205 -5.72 3.80 10.02
CA LEU A 205 -5.74 2.35 9.88
C LEU A 205 -4.97 1.67 11.02
N CYS A 206 -3.70 2.05 11.23
CA CYS A 206 -2.84 1.41 12.24
C CYS A 206 -3.30 1.64 13.68
N THR A 207 -4.06 2.71 13.95
CA THR A 207 -4.55 3.04 15.30
C THR A 207 -5.89 2.38 15.64
N ARG A 208 -6.68 1.99 14.63
CA ARG A 208 -8.08 1.54 14.82
C ARG A 208 -8.36 0.12 14.33
N VAL A 209 -7.57 -0.40 13.40
CA VAL A 209 -7.72 -1.76 12.88
C VAL A 209 -6.74 -2.70 13.59
N PRO A 210 -7.17 -3.91 13.99
CA PRO A 210 -6.24 -4.92 14.51
C PRO A 210 -5.07 -5.16 13.55
N PRO A 211 -3.81 -5.19 14.02
CA PRO A 211 -2.65 -5.34 13.14
C PRO A 211 -2.64 -6.64 12.32
N GLY A 212 -3.33 -7.69 12.78
CA GLY A 212 -3.53 -8.91 12.00
C GLY A 212 -4.38 -8.73 10.74
N GLN A 213 -5.06 -7.60 10.60
CA GLN A 213 -5.89 -7.25 9.45
C GLN A 213 -5.24 -6.21 8.53
N ILE A 214 -3.97 -5.86 8.75
CA ILE A 214 -3.24 -4.87 7.96
C ILE A 214 -2.14 -5.57 7.16
N LEU A 215 -2.04 -5.28 5.86
CA LEU A 215 -1.10 -5.91 4.94
C LEU A 215 -0.25 -4.84 4.24
N LEU A 216 1.08 -5.04 4.23
CA LEU A 216 2.00 -4.24 3.43
C LEU A 216 1.61 -4.28 1.94
N ALA A 217 1.47 -3.12 1.31
CA ALA A 217 1.19 -3.00 -0.11
C ALA A 217 1.79 -1.74 -0.75
N SER A 218 2.31 -1.84 -1.98
CA SER A 218 2.80 -0.67 -2.74
C SER A 218 1.84 -0.18 -3.81
N ASP A 219 1.16 -1.08 -4.49
CA ASP A 219 0.47 -0.85 -5.76
C ASP A 219 1.42 -0.39 -6.89
N LEU A 220 2.60 -1.00 -7.01
CA LEU A 220 3.47 -0.76 -8.16
C LEU A 220 2.68 -1.02 -9.47
N PRO A 221 2.66 -0.08 -10.44
CA PRO A 221 3.60 1.02 -10.67
C PRO A 221 3.16 2.40 -10.17
N TYR A 222 2.16 2.53 -9.29
CA TYR A 222 1.71 3.80 -8.72
C TYR A 222 2.55 4.25 -7.52
N SER A 223 3.13 3.31 -6.77
CA SER A 223 4.18 3.55 -5.78
C SER A 223 5.16 2.37 -5.76
N THR A 224 6.14 2.38 -4.86
CA THR A 224 7.22 1.38 -4.83
C THR A 224 7.20 0.56 -3.55
N PRO A 225 7.71 -0.68 -3.58
CA PRO A 225 7.94 -1.47 -2.36
C PRO A 225 8.78 -0.72 -1.31
N VAL A 226 9.78 0.07 -1.72
CA VAL A 226 10.60 0.87 -0.80
C VAL A 226 9.75 1.89 -0.05
N TRP A 227 8.91 2.64 -0.78
CA TRP A 227 8.00 3.61 -0.17
C TRP A 227 6.95 2.93 0.71
N ALA A 228 6.36 1.83 0.25
CA ALA A 228 5.36 1.07 1.00
C ALA A 228 5.89 0.56 2.34
N VAL A 229 7.11 0.00 2.35
CA VAL A 229 7.77 -0.47 3.57
C VAL A 229 8.02 0.71 4.51
N HIS A 230 8.54 1.82 3.99
CA HIS A 230 8.76 3.04 4.76
C HIS A 230 7.45 3.53 5.42
N ALA A 231 6.40 3.72 4.62
CA ALA A 231 5.12 4.24 5.08
C ALA A 231 4.45 3.32 6.11
N THR A 232 4.37 2.02 5.80
CA THR A 232 3.68 1.02 6.61
C THR A 232 4.35 0.84 7.97
N LEU A 233 5.67 0.61 7.99
CA LEU A 233 6.40 0.40 9.24
C LEU A 233 6.44 1.66 10.10
N ARG A 234 6.56 2.83 9.47
CA ARG A 234 6.57 4.10 10.18
C ARG A 234 5.21 4.40 10.83
N CYS A 235 4.12 4.28 10.08
CA CYS A 235 2.77 4.49 10.63
C CYS A 235 2.42 3.46 11.70
N GLY A 236 2.79 2.18 11.50
CA GLY A 236 2.61 1.13 12.50
C GLY A 236 3.40 1.41 13.79
N GLY A 237 4.69 1.75 13.67
CA GLY A 237 5.52 2.09 14.82
C GLY A 237 5.04 3.34 15.56
N TYR A 238 4.56 4.35 14.81
CA TYR A 238 3.95 5.54 15.40
C TYR A 238 2.65 5.23 16.15
N ALA A 239 1.82 4.33 15.61
CA ALA A 239 0.62 3.85 16.29
C ALA A 239 0.93 2.98 17.52
N GLY A 240 2.19 2.58 17.74
CA GLY A 240 2.63 1.79 18.89
C GLY A 240 2.72 0.29 18.64
N LEU A 241 2.74 -0.16 17.38
CA LEU A 241 2.94 -1.57 17.06
C LEU A 241 4.36 -2.02 17.43
N GLY A 242 4.45 -3.13 18.17
CA GLY A 242 5.73 -3.74 18.53
C GLY A 242 6.38 -4.52 17.37
N PRO A 243 7.65 -4.91 17.47
CA PRO A 243 8.38 -5.60 16.40
C PRO A 243 7.68 -6.85 15.85
N GLY A 244 7.09 -7.68 16.72
CA GLY A 244 6.35 -8.87 16.28
C GLY A 244 5.08 -8.56 15.50
N GLN A 245 4.34 -7.50 15.87
CA GLN A 245 3.16 -7.04 15.14
C GLN A 245 3.56 -6.46 13.80
N LEU A 246 4.62 -5.64 13.77
CA LEU A 246 5.17 -5.07 12.54
C LEU A 246 5.67 -6.16 11.58
N ALA A 247 6.34 -7.21 12.07
CA ALA A 247 6.73 -8.35 11.23
C ALA A 247 5.53 -9.08 10.61
N GLY A 248 4.43 -9.19 11.37
CA GLY A 248 3.16 -9.73 10.88
C GLY A 248 2.58 -8.86 9.75
N VAL A 249 2.46 -7.55 9.97
CA VAL A 249 1.96 -6.58 8.98
C VAL A 249 2.84 -6.53 7.72
N ALA A 250 4.16 -6.56 7.90
CA ALA A 250 5.14 -6.38 6.83
C ALA A 250 5.21 -7.56 5.85
N GLY A 251 4.73 -8.74 6.25
CA GLY A 251 4.66 -9.87 5.33
C GLY A 251 4.26 -11.20 5.95
N GLY A 252 4.38 -11.36 7.28
CA GLY A 252 3.97 -12.59 7.96
C GLY A 252 2.50 -12.95 7.72
N GLN A 253 1.62 -11.96 7.71
CA GLN A 253 0.19 -12.18 7.47
C GLN A 253 -0.11 -12.50 6.01
N CYS A 254 0.51 -11.78 5.07
CA CYS A 254 0.38 -12.06 3.64
C CYS A 254 0.87 -13.49 3.31
N ALA A 255 1.98 -13.93 3.93
CA ALA A 255 2.47 -15.30 3.75
C ALA A 255 1.43 -16.36 4.13
N ARG A 256 0.72 -16.18 5.25
CA ARG A 256 -0.35 -17.11 5.68
C ARG A 256 -1.61 -17.00 4.84
N LEU A 257 -1.91 -15.78 4.37
CA LEU A 257 -3.01 -15.51 3.47
C LEU A 257 -2.88 -16.33 2.19
N VAL A 258 -1.72 -16.25 1.51
CA VAL A 258 -1.46 -16.97 0.24
C VAL A 258 -1.25 -18.48 0.45
N ALA A 259 -0.68 -18.88 1.59
CA ALA A 259 -0.49 -20.29 1.93
C ALA A 259 -1.78 -20.99 2.41
N LYS A 260 -2.91 -20.26 2.49
CA LYS A 260 -4.22 -20.77 2.97
C LYS A 260 -4.19 -21.26 4.42
N GLU A 261 -3.23 -20.76 5.20
CA GLU A 261 -3.02 -21.10 6.60
C GLU A 261 -3.96 -20.35 7.53
N GLN A 262 -3.95 -20.70 8.81
CA GLN A 262 -4.61 -19.93 9.85
C GLN A 262 -4.02 -18.52 9.92
N LEU A 263 -4.87 -17.50 9.83
CA LEU A 263 -4.49 -16.10 9.92
C LEU A 263 -3.93 -15.76 11.31
N LEU A 264 -2.98 -14.83 11.38
CA LEU A 264 -2.43 -14.35 12.65
C LEU A 264 -3.45 -13.47 13.35
N ASP A 265 -3.64 -13.73 14.64
CA ASP A 265 -4.18 -12.75 15.58
C ASP A 265 -2.98 -12.03 16.21
N LEU A 266 -2.89 -10.72 15.96
CA LEU A 266 -1.79 -9.87 16.42
C LEU A 266 -2.26 -8.91 17.54
N GLY A 267 -3.39 -9.23 18.18
CA GLY A 267 -3.99 -8.43 19.24
C GLY A 267 -4.88 -7.30 18.73
N PRO A 268 -5.46 -6.51 19.65
CA PRO A 268 -6.33 -5.40 19.31
C PRO A 268 -5.55 -4.23 18.70
N ALA A 269 -6.30 -3.30 18.10
CA ALA A 269 -5.74 -2.01 17.71
C ALA A 269 -5.19 -1.24 18.94
N PRO A 270 -4.07 -0.51 18.80
CA PRO A 270 -3.42 0.17 19.93
C PRO A 270 -4.18 1.40 20.44
N GLY A 271 -5.09 1.98 19.65
CA GLY A 271 -5.84 3.19 20.00
C GLY A 271 -5.17 4.48 19.47
N PRO A 272 -5.81 5.65 19.69
CA PRO A 272 -5.36 6.91 19.11
C PRO A 272 -4.02 7.38 19.66
N SER A 273 -3.15 7.87 18.77
CA SER A 273 -1.92 8.61 19.11
C SER A 273 -2.19 10.12 19.20
N GLY A 274 -1.59 10.82 20.15
CA GLY A 274 -1.73 12.27 20.27
C GLY A 274 -1.10 13.03 19.09
N GLN A 275 -1.73 14.11 18.62
CA GLN A 275 -1.25 14.92 17.50
C GLN A 275 -0.79 16.31 17.97
N GLN A 276 0.34 16.79 17.46
CA GLN A 276 0.86 18.14 17.77
C GLN A 276 0.45 19.15 16.69
N PRO A 277 -0.07 20.34 17.03
CA PRO A 277 -0.53 21.32 16.04
C PRO A 277 0.52 21.79 15.03
N TRP A 278 1.82 21.87 15.40
CA TRP A 278 2.88 22.26 14.47
C TRP A 278 3.06 21.23 13.35
N LEU A 279 3.08 19.95 13.71
CA LEU A 279 3.23 18.83 12.76
C LEU A 279 2.10 18.81 11.74
N GLU A 280 0.89 19.18 12.15
CA GLU A 280 -0.25 19.25 11.25
C GLU A 280 -0.09 20.32 10.16
N ARG A 281 0.48 21.47 10.51
CA ARG A 281 0.73 22.55 9.54
C ARG A 281 1.74 22.10 8.48
N VAL A 282 2.87 21.52 8.92
CA VAL A 282 3.90 21.01 8.01
C VAL A 282 3.34 19.90 7.12
N HIS A 283 2.59 18.95 7.71
CA HIS A 283 1.93 17.89 6.97
C HIS A 283 0.96 18.43 5.93
N THR A 284 0.15 19.45 6.27
CA THR A 284 -0.83 20.06 5.35
C THR A 284 -0.13 20.66 4.11
N TYR A 285 0.97 21.39 4.32
CA TYR A 285 1.74 21.96 3.21
C TYR A 285 2.33 20.86 2.32
N LEU A 286 2.90 19.81 2.92
CA LEU A 286 3.49 18.70 2.18
C LEU A 286 2.44 17.85 1.47
N ALA A 287 1.26 17.65 2.05
CA ALA A 287 0.16 16.93 1.41
C ALA A 287 -0.33 17.66 0.14
N ALA A 288 -0.44 18.99 0.20
CA ALA A 288 -0.75 19.81 -0.97
C ALA A 288 0.35 19.74 -2.04
N ALA A 289 1.63 19.74 -1.63
CA ALA A 289 2.76 19.55 -2.53
C ALA A 289 2.70 18.17 -3.24
N VAL A 290 2.42 17.10 -2.49
CA VAL A 290 2.28 15.73 -3.02
C VAL A 290 1.14 15.65 -4.03
N GLU A 291 -0.03 16.22 -3.72
CA GLU A 291 -1.17 16.26 -4.65
C GLU A 291 -0.77 16.90 -5.99
N ALA A 292 -0.14 18.07 -5.96
CA ALA A 292 0.29 18.76 -7.16
C ALA A 292 1.27 17.90 -7.99
N THR A 293 2.25 17.29 -7.34
CA THR A 293 3.19 16.39 -8.03
C THR A 293 2.54 15.14 -8.60
N LYS A 294 1.47 14.62 -7.98
CA LYS A 294 0.68 13.51 -8.54
C LYS A 294 -0.18 13.91 -9.75
N ARG A 295 -0.35 15.21 -10.02
CA ARG A 295 -0.92 15.75 -11.28
C ARG A 295 0.14 16.11 -12.32
N GLY A 296 1.42 15.90 -12.01
CA GLY A 296 2.54 16.24 -12.90
C GLY A 296 3.03 17.68 -12.75
N ASP A 297 2.43 18.45 -11.84
CA ASP A 297 2.83 19.83 -11.56
C ASP A 297 3.98 19.89 -10.54
N GLY A 298 4.61 21.06 -10.43
CA GLY A 298 5.51 21.34 -9.31
C GLY A 298 4.74 21.58 -8.00
N PRO A 299 5.38 21.40 -6.83
CA PRO A 299 4.73 21.55 -5.52
C PRO A 299 4.33 23.00 -5.18
N GLY A 300 4.78 23.97 -5.96
CA GLY A 300 4.45 25.39 -5.79
C GLY A 300 4.94 25.97 -4.45
N GLN A 301 4.24 27.00 -3.96
CA GLN A 301 4.60 27.72 -2.73
C GLN A 301 4.52 26.85 -1.46
N THR A 302 3.82 25.70 -1.52
CA THR A 302 3.64 24.83 -0.36
C THR A 302 4.95 24.17 0.09
N LEU A 303 5.89 23.94 -0.83
CA LEU A 303 7.23 23.43 -0.51
C LEU A 303 8.03 24.43 0.36
N GLU A 304 8.01 25.71 -0.01
CA GLU A 304 8.69 26.78 0.73
C GLU A 304 8.08 26.96 2.13
N LEU A 305 6.74 26.92 2.23
CA LEU A 305 6.06 26.98 3.54
C LEU A 305 6.44 25.81 4.45
N ALA A 306 6.54 24.59 3.90
CA ALA A 306 6.98 23.42 4.66
C ALA A 306 8.45 23.56 5.12
N ARG A 307 9.33 24.04 4.24
CA ARG A 307 10.75 24.28 4.54
C ARG A 307 10.93 25.31 5.65
N ASN A 308 10.29 26.47 5.53
CA ASN A 308 10.39 27.54 6.52
C ASN A 308 9.83 27.10 7.88
N ALA A 309 8.80 26.24 7.89
CA ALA A 309 8.26 25.69 9.13
C ALA A 309 9.23 24.72 9.85
N CYS A 310 10.24 24.18 9.16
CA CYS A 310 11.28 23.30 9.73
C CYS A 310 12.43 24.07 10.40
N GLU A 311 12.49 25.40 10.30
CA GLU A 311 13.47 26.24 11.00
C GLU A 311 13.15 26.32 12.49
N LEU A 312 13.60 25.32 13.25
CA LEU A 312 13.38 25.22 14.69
C LEU A 312 14.68 25.43 15.49
N PRO A 313 14.64 26.05 16.68
CA PRO A 313 15.79 26.14 17.58
C PRO A 313 16.38 24.77 17.92
N ASP A 314 17.69 24.69 18.18
CA ASP A 314 18.37 23.43 18.54
C ASP A 314 17.75 22.75 19.78
N THR A 315 17.12 23.51 20.66
CA THR A 315 16.45 23.03 21.88
C THR A 315 15.03 22.51 21.65
N HIS A 316 14.47 22.64 20.45
CA HIS A 316 13.09 22.25 20.18
C HIS A 316 12.95 20.71 20.17
N PRO A 317 11.95 20.12 20.86
CA PRO A 317 11.82 18.66 21.01
C PRO A 317 11.60 17.91 19.68
N LEU A 318 11.09 18.59 18.66
CA LEU A 318 10.86 18.04 17.32
C LEU A 318 11.97 18.37 16.31
N ARG A 319 13.12 18.88 16.78
CA ARG A 319 14.21 19.32 15.89
C ARG A 319 14.73 18.21 14.98
N SER A 320 14.92 16.99 15.49
CA SER A 320 15.38 15.85 14.68
C SER A 320 14.41 15.48 13.55
N THR A 321 13.11 15.55 13.82
CA THR A 321 12.07 15.35 12.79
C THR A 321 12.10 16.47 11.76
N ALA A 322 12.21 17.73 12.19
CA ALA A 322 12.29 18.88 11.29
C ALA A 322 13.52 18.82 10.37
N ASP A 323 14.69 18.48 10.92
CA ASP A 323 15.93 18.30 10.15
C ASP A 323 15.80 17.16 9.13
N SER A 324 15.14 16.07 9.50
CA SER A 324 14.90 14.95 8.60
C SER A 324 13.91 15.30 7.49
N VAL A 325 12.85 16.05 7.79
CA VAL A 325 11.93 16.59 6.78
C VAL A 325 12.70 17.50 5.82
N ALA A 326 13.46 18.48 6.33
CA ALA A 326 14.26 19.39 5.50
C ALA A 326 15.24 18.65 4.59
N THR A 327 15.88 17.59 5.10
CA THR A 327 16.79 16.74 4.30
C THR A 327 16.07 16.08 3.12
N LEU A 328 14.84 15.59 3.31
CA LEU A 328 14.06 15.02 2.21
C LEU A 328 13.66 16.09 1.18
N LEU A 329 13.38 17.33 1.61
CA LEU A 329 13.10 18.44 0.71
C LEU A 329 14.34 18.82 -0.12
N ASP A 330 15.53 18.83 0.48
CA ASP A 330 16.79 19.07 -0.23
C ASP A 330 17.06 17.97 -1.27
N ARG A 331 16.79 16.71 -0.91
CA ARG A 331 16.87 15.57 -1.84
C ARG A 331 15.90 15.74 -3.00
N TYR A 332 14.67 16.17 -2.75
CA TYR A 332 13.67 16.46 -3.78
C TYR A 332 14.14 17.56 -4.73
N GLU A 333 14.58 18.71 -4.23
CA GLU A 333 15.01 19.86 -5.04
C GLU A 333 16.26 19.55 -5.87
N SER A 334 17.12 18.66 -5.39
CA SER A 334 18.26 18.15 -6.15
C SER A 334 17.83 17.12 -7.20
N TYR A 335 16.89 16.23 -6.88
CA TYR A 335 16.48 15.14 -7.76
C TYR A 335 15.55 15.60 -8.88
N ALA A 336 14.44 16.26 -8.55
CA ALA A 336 13.31 16.47 -9.46
C ALA A 336 13.66 17.24 -10.75
N PRO A 337 14.44 18.33 -10.73
CA PRO A 337 14.77 19.09 -11.95
C PRO A 337 15.65 18.33 -12.96
N ARG A 338 16.27 17.23 -12.55
CA ARG A 338 17.22 16.45 -13.37
C ARG A 338 16.60 15.18 -13.96
N HIS A 339 15.33 14.93 -13.69
CA HIS A 339 14.65 13.70 -14.08
C HIS A 339 13.33 14.01 -14.77
N THR A 340 12.87 13.06 -15.58
CA THR A 340 11.54 13.06 -16.18
C THR A 340 10.88 11.70 -15.91
N THR A 341 9.57 11.63 -16.09
CA THR A 341 8.79 10.42 -15.87
C THR A 341 8.05 10.06 -17.16
N GLY A 342 7.73 8.77 -17.31
CA GLY A 342 6.94 8.28 -18.44
C GLY A 342 5.43 8.28 -18.18
N ASN A 343 4.96 8.84 -17.06
CA ASN A 343 3.57 8.84 -16.64
C ASN A 343 3.15 10.23 -16.15
N GLN A 344 1.96 10.32 -15.54
CA GLN A 344 1.40 11.59 -15.06
C GLN A 344 2.06 12.15 -13.79
N TYR A 345 2.90 11.40 -13.07
CA TYR A 345 3.49 11.86 -11.80
C TYR A 345 4.79 12.62 -12.04
N ALA A 346 5.00 13.73 -11.34
CA ALA A 346 6.26 14.46 -11.36
C ALA A 346 7.36 13.65 -10.64
N PRO A 347 8.65 13.76 -11.07
CA PRO A 347 9.74 13.04 -10.42
C PRO A 347 9.92 13.45 -8.96
N GLY A 348 10.26 12.49 -8.09
CA GLY A 348 10.56 12.74 -6.67
C GLY A 348 9.35 12.99 -5.77
N TRP A 349 8.11 12.79 -6.26
CA TRP A 349 6.91 12.93 -5.43
C TRP A 349 6.94 12.03 -4.18
N ASP A 350 7.61 10.88 -4.27
CA ASP A 350 7.82 9.91 -3.20
C ASP A 350 8.66 10.46 -2.04
N LEU A 351 9.61 11.36 -2.33
CA LEU A 351 10.37 12.09 -1.30
C LEU A 351 9.48 13.09 -0.53
N LEU A 352 8.62 13.82 -1.24
CA LEU A 352 7.66 14.73 -0.61
C LEU A 352 6.63 13.95 0.22
N ALA A 353 6.19 12.79 -0.28
CA ALA A 353 5.28 11.91 0.44
C ALA A 353 5.93 11.31 1.70
N ALA A 354 7.21 10.93 1.63
CA ALA A 354 7.98 10.52 2.81
C ALA A 354 8.13 11.68 3.82
N ALA A 355 8.39 12.90 3.35
CA ALA A 355 8.44 14.08 4.22
C ALA A 355 7.08 14.33 4.92
N ALA A 356 5.97 14.20 4.18
CA ALA A 356 4.62 14.31 4.73
C ALA A 356 4.33 13.22 5.78
N LEU A 357 4.83 11.99 5.56
CA LEU A 357 4.78 10.90 6.54
C LEU A 357 5.55 11.26 7.81
N LEU A 358 6.79 11.73 7.70
CA LEU A 358 7.61 12.14 8.85
C LEU A 358 6.92 13.23 9.69
N ALA A 359 6.35 14.23 9.02
CA ALA A 359 5.57 15.28 9.69
C ALA A 359 4.32 14.71 10.37
N ARG A 360 3.68 13.67 9.83
CA ARG A 360 2.51 13.03 10.44
C ARG A 360 2.86 12.07 11.59
N THR A 361 4.07 11.52 11.58
CA THR A 361 4.48 10.40 12.44
C THR A 361 5.80 10.70 13.16
N PRO A 362 5.83 11.62 14.14
CA PRO A 362 7.02 11.86 14.96
C PRO A 362 7.31 10.64 15.86
N GLY A 363 8.58 10.36 16.15
CA GLY A 363 8.96 9.32 17.12
C GLY A 363 9.61 8.07 16.53
N PRO A 364 9.06 7.42 15.48
CA PRO A 364 9.75 6.32 14.81
C PRO A 364 11.17 6.71 14.37
N PRO A 365 12.12 5.75 14.33
CA PRO A 365 13.52 5.99 14.01
C PRO A 365 13.75 6.85 12.76
N LEU A 366 14.83 7.62 12.80
CA LEU A 366 15.30 8.49 11.74
C LEU A 366 16.77 8.22 11.50
N PRO A 367 17.27 8.32 10.25
CA PRO A 367 18.67 8.15 9.96
C PRO A 367 19.48 9.27 10.61
N THR A 368 20.71 8.93 10.99
CA THR A 368 21.71 9.88 11.48
C THR A 368 22.51 10.41 10.30
N ARG A 369 23.24 11.52 10.47
CA ARG A 369 24.13 12.04 9.40
C ARG A 369 25.09 10.97 8.86
N SER A 370 25.57 10.06 9.72
CA SER A 370 26.45 8.95 9.32
C SER A 370 25.76 7.82 8.56
N THR A 371 24.44 7.70 8.61
CA THR A 371 23.67 6.65 7.90
C THR A 371 22.95 7.17 6.65
N MET A 372 23.09 8.46 6.33
CA MET A 372 22.47 9.11 5.17
C MET A 372 23.33 9.10 3.89
N ASP A 373 24.64 8.94 4.05
CA ASP A 373 25.65 8.72 3.00
C ASP A 373 25.83 7.22 2.74
#